data_AF-D3BDS1-F1
#
_entry.id   AF-D3BDS1-F1
#
_cell.length_a   1.000
_cell.length_b   1.000
_cell.length_c   1.000
_cell.angle_alpha   90.00
_cell.angle_beta   90.00
_cell.angle_gamma   90.00
#
_symmetry.space_group_name_H-M   'P 1'
#
loop_
_entity.id
_entity.type
_entity.pdbx_description
1 polymer ?
#
loop_
_entity_poly.entity_id
_entity_poly.type
_entity_poly.pdbx_seq_one_letter_code
_entity_poly.pdbx_strand_id
1 'polypeptide(L)'
;MPSDQRVKLCGKQSFDKGFFMSVKAIQLLRKKNASRVIVIGVAGPSGAGKTSLAHKIVSVLPKTVLISMDNYLDSSRQILEENYDDYRLVDFELLRKNITDLVGNRATDLPLYDFTKSGRYAYKNVQPPESKVVLIEGIYALHEEIRDLLDLRISISGGVHFDLIKRIFRDVSRTGQQPHESLQQITDTVYPMYKAFIEPDLQLAEIKIVNKFNPFSGLLNPIYILKSVKAAVTQEQVLAVLNKPVTQTVAQYYDIYLIPPGVTETSSYDWIRVRNSDGIYSIMFSEEIKESGFIISPRVDFIVGVNMLGGLMSLGYQMVAIIHRKSTIFKDGKIIISFDELEELGQTFVQIKGFDANSVQEAGKKLGLGEKEYIQKSYIELYQEKYKKSNGQSPALNNTLNSSNISNSTNNSNNKQESSLLLSSFLQPKL
;
A
#
# COMPACT_ATOMS: atom_id res chain seq x y z
N MET A 1 32.31 16.44 13.38
CA MET A 1 33.03 16.23 12.10
C MET A 1 32.26 16.93 11.00
N PRO A 2 32.93 17.48 9.96
CA PRO A 2 32.25 18.01 8.79
C PRO A 2 31.47 16.90 8.08
N SER A 3 30.39 17.29 7.41
CA SER A 3 29.28 16.49 6.89
C SER A 3 29.59 15.49 5.76
N ASP A 4 30.85 15.25 5.40
CA ASP A 4 31.18 14.85 4.01
C ASP A 4 31.87 13.49 3.79
N GLN A 5 31.79 12.55 4.74
CA GLN A 5 32.19 11.14 4.49
C GLN A 5 31.22 10.14 5.12
N ARG A 6 29.93 10.25 4.75
CA ARG A 6 28.96 9.19 5.04
C ARG A 6 28.96 8.20 3.87
N VAL A 7 29.34 6.95 4.13
CA VAL A 7 29.31 5.86 3.14
C VAL A 7 27.87 5.66 2.67
N LYS A 8 27.53 6.14 1.46
CA LYS A 8 26.27 5.80 0.81
C LYS A 8 26.35 4.36 0.31
N LEU A 9 25.67 3.44 0.98
CA LEU A 9 25.54 2.07 0.51
C LEU A 9 24.51 2.07 -0.64
N CYS A 10 24.95 1.74 -1.85
CA CYS A 10 24.14 1.91 -3.05
C CYS A 10 23.09 0.78 -3.19
N GLY A 11 21.82 1.18 -3.36
CA GLY A 11 20.70 0.30 -3.69
C GLY A 11 19.75 -0.03 -2.53
N LYS A 12 18.45 -0.16 -2.85
CA LYS A 12 17.40 -0.66 -1.95
C LYS A 12 17.69 -2.14 -1.58
N GLN A 13 17.67 -2.48 -0.30
CA GLN A 13 17.98 -3.83 0.19
C GLN A 13 16.73 -4.56 0.66
N SER A 14 16.69 -5.90 0.60
CA SER A 14 15.61 -6.67 1.24
C SER A 14 15.62 -6.48 2.76
N PHE A 15 14.54 -6.83 3.44
CA PHE A 15 14.42 -6.69 4.89
C PHE A 15 15.57 -7.35 5.66
N ASP A 16 15.88 -8.63 5.39
CA ASP A 16 16.91 -9.36 6.13
C ASP A 16 18.33 -8.86 5.83
N LYS A 17 18.61 -8.55 4.56
CA LYS A 17 19.90 -7.96 4.17
C LYS A 17 20.08 -6.58 4.78
N GLY A 18 19.04 -5.76 4.77
CA GLY A 18 18.98 -4.46 5.40
C GLY A 18 19.17 -4.51 6.92
N PHE A 19 18.54 -5.48 7.59
CA PHE A 19 18.74 -5.75 9.02
C PHE A 19 20.21 -6.09 9.33
N PHE A 20 20.80 -7.04 8.61
CA PHE A 20 22.21 -7.41 8.79
C PHE A 20 23.14 -6.21 8.58
N MET A 21 22.90 -5.41 7.53
CA MET A 21 23.67 -4.19 7.25
C MET A 21 23.53 -3.15 8.37
N SER A 22 22.32 -2.99 8.92
CA SER A 22 22.05 -2.08 10.02
C SER A 22 22.83 -2.46 11.27
N VAL A 23 22.78 -3.74 11.68
CA VAL A 23 23.54 -4.23 12.84
C VAL A 23 25.04 -4.05 12.64
N LYS A 24 25.56 -4.40 11.45
CA LYS A 24 26.98 -4.24 11.12
C LYS A 24 27.41 -2.77 11.17
N ALA A 25 26.62 -1.85 10.60
CA ALA A 25 26.89 -0.42 10.62
C ALA A 25 26.91 0.14 12.05
N ILE A 26 25.94 -0.24 12.88
CA ILE A 26 25.89 0.16 14.29
C ILE A 26 27.13 -0.33 15.04
N GLN A 27 27.54 -1.59 14.85
CA GLN A 27 28.75 -2.13 15.48
C GLN A 27 30.03 -1.39 15.06
N LEU A 28 30.14 -1.02 13.77
CA LEU A 28 31.28 -0.24 13.27
C LEU A 28 31.30 1.17 13.88
N LEU A 29 30.14 1.83 13.96
CA LEU A 29 30.02 3.16 14.58
C LEU A 29 30.36 3.12 16.07
N ARG A 30 29.94 2.08 16.81
CA ARG A 30 30.31 1.87 18.21
C ARG A 30 31.82 1.71 18.38
N LYS A 31 32.46 0.89 17.55
CA LYS A 31 33.93 0.69 17.59
C LYS A 31 34.68 2.00 17.34
N LYS A 32 34.22 2.82 16.39
CA LYS A 32 34.82 4.12 16.08
C LYS A 32 34.61 5.16 17.19
N ASN A 33 33.51 5.06 17.94
CA ASN A 33 33.09 6.05 18.93
C ASN A 33 32.94 5.41 20.33
N ALA A 34 33.92 4.64 20.79
CA ALA A 34 33.79 3.76 21.96
C ALA A 34 33.34 4.45 23.27
N SER A 35 33.60 5.75 23.43
CA SER A 35 33.22 6.53 24.61
C SER A 35 31.92 7.32 24.47
N ARG A 36 31.37 7.46 23.25
CA ARG A 36 30.21 8.30 22.92
C ARG A 36 28.99 7.43 22.62
N VAL A 37 27.84 7.85 23.14
CA VAL A 37 26.55 7.28 22.74
C VAL A 37 26.24 7.69 21.30
N ILE A 38 25.97 6.71 20.43
CA ILE A 38 25.55 6.96 19.05
C ILE A 38 24.02 6.94 18.93
N VAL A 39 23.49 7.75 18.03
CA VAL A 39 22.05 7.91 17.79
C VAL A 39 21.70 7.41 16.40
N ILE A 40 20.74 6.50 16.33
CA ILE A 40 20.32 5.83 15.10
C ILE A 40 18.85 6.15 14.85
N GLY A 41 18.53 6.70 13.68
CA GLY A 41 17.15 6.98 13.27
C GLY A 41 16.63 5.90 12.31
N VAL A 42 15.45 5.36 12.59
CA VAL A 42 14.72 4.40 11.74
C VAL A 42 13.37 4.98 11.36
N ALA A 43 13.25 5.50 10.13
CA ALA A 43 12.00 6.07 9.63
C ALA A 43 11.41 5.29 8.45
N GLY A 44 10.14 5.56 8.19
CA GLY A 44 9.33 4.87 7.20
C GLY A 44 7.84 5.12 7.44
N PRO A 45 6.98 4.96 6.43
CA PRO A 45 5.54 5.13 6.63
C PRO A 45 4.99 4.12 7.64
N SER A 46 3.82 4.41 8.19
CA SER A 46 3.10 3.49 9.08
C SER A 46 2.96 2.10 8.41
N GLY A 47 3.10 1.01 9.17
CA GLY A 47 3.03 -0.34 8.59
C GLY A 47 4.29 -0.85 7.85
N ALA A 48 5.28 0.00 7.57
CA ALA A 48 6.50 -0.42 6.84
C ALA A 48 7.38 -1.46 7.57
N GLY A 49 7.16 -1.67 8.88
CA GLY A 49 7.95 -2.60 9.70
C GLY A 49 9.11 -1.95 10.47
N LYS A 50 9.09 -0.62 10.66
CA LYS A 50 10.06 0.14 11.47
C LYS A 50 10.23 -0.46 12.87
N THR A 51 9.13 -0.60 13.60
CA THR A 51 9.10 -1.09 14.98
C THR A 51 9.64 -2.53 15.04
N SER A 52 9.29 -3.38 14.08
CA SER A 52 9.83 -4.74 13.96
C SER A 52 11.33 -4.76 13.72
N LEU A 53 11.84 -3.91 12.81
CA LEU A 53 13.27 -3.76 12.57
C LEU A 53 13.99 -3.26 13.83
N ALA A 54 13.42 -2.26 14.51
CA ALA A 54 13.99 -1.69 15.73
C ALA A 54 14.07 -2.74 16.85
N HIS A 55 13.02 -3.52 17.08
CA HIS A 55 13.05 -4.62 18.06
C HIS A 55 14.05 -5.71 17.70
N LYS A 56 14.19 -6.08 16.42
CA LYS A 56 15.23 -7.02 15.97
C LYS A 56 16.64 -6.48 16.23
N ILE A 57 16.87 -5.17 16.07
CA ILE A 57 18.16 -4.55 16.38
C ILE A 57 18.41 -4.61 17.89
N VAL A 58 17.42 -4.25 18.71
CA VAL A 58 17.53 -4.27 20.19
C VAL A 58 17.75 -5.69 20.72
N SER A 59 17.18 -6.73 20.10
CA SER A 59 17.40 -8.12 20.54
C SER A 59 18.85 -8.59 20.32
N VAL A 60 19.53 -8.09 19.28
CA VAL A 60 20.95 -8.40 19.01
C VAL A 60 21.90 -7.45 19.77
N LEU A 61 21.42 -6.26 20.13
CA LEU A 61 22.16 -5.24 20.88
C LEU A 61 21.42 -4.92 22.19
N PRO A 62 21.46 -5.83 23.18
CA PRO A 62 20.78 -5.62 24.46
C PRO A 62 21.32 -4.36 25.16
N LYS A 63 20.49 -3.78 26.05
CA LYS A 63 20.77 -2.51 26.77
C LYS A 63 20.86 -1.26 25.88
N THR A 64 20.31 -1.34 24.67
CA THR A 64 20.01 -0.20 23.81
C THR A 64 18.74 0.48 24.29
N VAL A 65 18.76 1.82 24.34
CA VAL A 65 17.55 2.60 24.63
C VAL A 65 16.79 2.77 23.31
N LEU A 66 15.54 2.30 23.29
CA LEU A 66 14.61 2.48 22.18
C LEU A 66 13.64 3.61 22.50
N ILE A 67 13.61 4.64 21.65
CA ILE A 67 12.70 5.76 21.71
C ILE A 67 11.70 5.62 20.56
N SER A 68 10.42 5.46 20.89
CA SER A 68 9.33 5.54 19.90
C SER A 68 8.86 6.99 19.82
N MET A 69 8.89 7.58 18.63
CA MET A 69 8.40 8.96 18.43
C MET A 69 6.89 9.09 18.62
N ASP A 70 6.14 8.00 18.48
CA ASP A 70 4.69 8.02 18.72
C ASP A 70 4.38 8.45 20.17
N ASN A 71 5.31 8.25 21.11
CA ASN A 71 5.15 8.73 22.49
C ASN A 71 5.29 10.25 22.66
N TYR A 72 5.84 10.94 21.65
CA TYR A 72 6.08 12.39 21.67
C TYR A 72 4.96 13.17 21.00
N LEU A 73 3.87 12.52 20.62
CA LEU A 73 2.67 13.21 20.15
C LEU A 73 2.09 14.08 21.28
N ASP A 74 1.60 15.26 20.89
CA ASP A 74 0.96 16.25 21.75
C ASP A 74 -0.28 16.80 21.04
N SER A 75 -1.45 16.29 21.42
CA SER A 75 -2.74 16.67 20.83
C SER A 75 -3.11 18.13 21.10
N SER A 76 -2.49 18.79 22.09
CA SER A 76 -2.69 20.23 22.31
C SER A 76 -2.07 21.11 21.21
N ARG A 77 -1.15 20.54 20.41
CA ARG A 77 -0.51 21.22 19.27
C ARG A 77 -1.29 21.05 17.96
N GLN A 78 -2.49 20.48 18.02
CA GLN A 78 -3.34 20.24 16.86
C GLN A 78 -3.90 21.56 16.32
N ILE A 79 -3.49 21.95 15.12
CA ILE A 79 -3.90 23.20 14.45
C ILE A 79 -5.11 22.96 13.53
N LEU A 80 -5.28 21.73 13.04
CA LEU A 80 -6.37 21.32 12.16
C LEU A 80 -7.12 20.16 12.81
N GLU A 81 -8.44 20.29 12.93
CA GLU A 81 -9.30 19.17 13.30
C GLU A 81 -9.03 18.02 12.31
N GLU A 82 -8.77 16.81 12.83
CA GLU A 82 -8.62 15.55 12.07
C GLU A 82 -7.26 15.17 11.41
N ASN A 83 -6.17 15.97 11.51
CA ASN A 83 -4.85 15.55 10.98
C ASN A 83 -3.83 15.10 12.05
N TYR A 84 -3.86 13.81 12.41
CA TYR A 84 -2.97 13.20 13.41
C TYR A 84 -1.54 12.89 12.91
N ASP A 85 -1.27 13.05 11.61
CA ASP A 85 0.06 12.80 11.04
C ASP A 85 0.87 14.08 10.83
N ASP A 86 0.36 15.22 11.29
CA ASP A 86 1.09 16.47 11.27
C ASP A 86 2.36 16.39 12.12
N TYR A 87 3.52 16.66 11.51
CA TYR A 87 4.79 16.66 12.24
C TYR A 87 4.76 17.69 13.40
N ARG A 88 3.93 18.73 13.31
CA ARG A 88 3.74 19.73 14.36
C ARG A 88 3.14 19.16 15.65
N LEU A 89 2.48 17.99 15.58
CA LEU A 89 2.04 17.25 16.77
C LEU A 89 3.20 16.60 17.51
N VAL A 90 4.34 16.39 16.86
CA VAL A 90 5.53 15.84 17.51
C VAL A 90 6.21 16.94 18.31
N ASP A 91 6.40 16.67 19.59
CA ASP A 91 7.17 17.53 20.49
C ASP A 91 8.67 17.32 20.28
N PHE A 92 9.17 17.91 19.19
CA PHE A 92 10.59 17.85 18.82
C PHE A 92 11.49 18.47 19.89
N GLU A 93 11.01 19.47 20.64
CA GLU A 93 11.77 20.08 21.73
C GLU A 93 12.06 19.06 22.84
N LEU A 94 11.02 18.38 23.35
CA LEU A 94 11.18 17.32 24.34
C LEU A 94 12.00 16.14 23.80
N LEU A 95 11.79 15.76 22.54
CA LEU A 95 12.55 14.69 21.89
C LEU A 95 14.04 15.03 21.79
N ARG A 96 14.39 16.22 21.30
CA ARG A 96 15.79 16.69 21.21
C ARG A 96 16.43 16.76 22.58
N LYS A 97 15.73 17.28 23.59
CA LYS A 97 16.21 17.31 24.98
C LYS A 97 16.54 15.90 25.46
N ASN A 98 15.62 14.96 25.32
CA ASN A 98 15.78 13.59 25.77
C ASN A 98 16.94 12.86 25.06
N ILE A 99 17.08 13.05 23.74
CA ILE A 99 18.22 12.52 22.98
C ILE A 99 19.54 13.13 23.50
N THR A 100 19.58 14.44 23.70
CA THR A 100 20.78 15.17 24.14
C THR A 100 21.20 14.75 25.55
N ASP A 101 20.25 14.54 26.46
CA ASP A 101 20.52 14.04 27.81
C ASP A 101 21.14 12.65 27.77
N LEU A 102 20.56 11.72 27.01
CA LEU A 102 21.11 10.36 26.86
C LEU A 102 22.50 10.37 26.20
N VAL A 103 22.72 11.23 25.20
CA VAL A 103 24.04 11.41 24.57
C VAL A 103 25.06 11.98 25.56
N GLY A 104 24.61 12.88 26.45
CA GLY A 104 25.39 13.45 27.55
C GLY A 104 25.58 12.53 28.75
N ASN A 105 25.20 11.25 28.68
CA ASN A 105 25.17 10.30 29.78
C ASN A 105 24.36 10.78 31.01
N ARG A 106 23.24 11.49 30.77
CA ARG A 106 22.27 11.86 31.80
C ARG A 106 20.99 11.04 31.65
N ALA A 107 20.36 10.70 32.77
CA ALA A 107 19.03 10.10 32.76
C ALA A 107 18.00 11.09 32.23
N THR A 108 16.94 10.59 31.60
CA THR A 108 15.83 11.42 31.13
C THR A 108 14.50 10.69 31.27
N ASP A 109 13.41 11.45 31.23
CA ASP A 109 12.04 10.96 31.34
C ASP A 109 11.40 10.90 29.94
N LEU A 110 11.23 9.67 29.43
CA LEU A 110 10.57 9.45 28.16
C LEU A 110 9.04 9.45 28.36
N PRO A 111 8.26 10.19 27.57
CA PRO A 111 6.80 10.15 27.67
C PRO A 111 6.27 8.76 27.29
N LEU A 112 5.09 8.43 27.82
CA LEU A 112 4.27 7.28 27.45
C LEU A 112 2.93 7.79 26.95
N TYR A 113 2.54 7.38 25.74
CA TYR A 113 1.32 7.85 25.08
C TYR A 113 0.26 6.75 25.02
N ASP A 114 -0.98 7.12 25.32
CA ASP A 114 -2.15 6.25 25.23
C ASP A 114 -2.97 6.67 24.00
N PHE A 115 -2.93 5.84 22.96
CA PHE A 115 -3.68 6.08 21.73
C PHE A 115 -5.20 6.01 21.93
N THR A 116 -5.69 5.31 22.96
CA THR A 116 -7.14 5.26 23.25
C THR A 116 -7.64 6.57 23.85
N LYS A 117 -6.78 7.23 24.64
CA LYS A 117 -7.08 8.53 25.28
C LYS A 117 -6.53 9.72 24.51
N SER A 118 -5.84 9.48 23.39
CA SER A 118 -5.20 10.50 22.56
C SER A 118 -4.35 11.50 23.38
N GLY A 119 -3.53 10.98 24.30
CA GLY A 119 -2.71 11.82 25.18
C GLY A 119 -1.59 11.09 25.91
N ARG A 120 -0.62 11.86 26.41
CA ARG A 120 0.45 11.36 27.29
C ARG A 120 -0.12 11.10 28.68
N TYR A 121 0.14 9.91 29.23
CA TYR A 121 -0.43 9.52 30.53
C TYR A 121 0.62 9.33 31.63
N ALA A 122 1.89 9.17 31.26
CA ALA A 122 2.98 8.96 32.21
C ALA A 122 4.33 9.29 31.57
N TYR A 123 5.37 9.29 32.40
CA TYR A 123 6.76 9.35 31.98
C TYR A 123 7.52 8.18 32.59
N LYS A 124 8.46 7.64 31.80
CA LYS A 124 9.37 6.57 32.22
C LYS A 124 10.78 7.14 32.35
N ASN A 125 11.33 7.09 33.55
CA ASN A 125 12.74 7.40 33.76
C ASN A 125 13.62 6.35 33.08
N VAL A 126 14.56 6.82 32.25
CA VAL A 126 15.47 6.00 31.47
C VAL A 126 16.91 6.44 31.72
N GLN A 127 17.73 5.48 32.11
CA GLN A 127 19.17 5.65 32.28
C GLN A 127 19.88 5.63 30.91
N PRO A 128 21.06 6.27 30.79
CA PRO A 128 21.87 6.21 29.58
C PRO A 128 22.14 4.75 29.15
N PRO A 129 22.13 4.45 27.83
CA PRO A 129 22.32 3.09 27.35
C PRO A 129 23.75 2.58 27.64
N GLU A 130 23.86 1.46 28.35
CA GLU A 130 25.13 0.74 28.49
C GLU A 130 25.68 0.28 27.13
N SER A 131 24.79 -0.03 26.18
CA SER A 131 25.21 -0.38 24.82
C SER A 131 25.85 0.79 24.07
N LYS A 132 25.74 2.02 24.59
CA LYS A 132 26.09 3.28 23.92
C LYS A 132 25.32 3.49 22.62
N VAL A 133 24.10 2.96 22.54
CA VAL A 133 23.20 3.13 21.39
C VAL A 133 21.85 3.66 21.87
N VAL A 134 21.41 4.75 21.26
CA VAL A 134 20.03 5.23 21.28
C VAL A 134 19.44 4.97 19.90
N LEU A 135 18.34 4.21 19.85
CA LEU A 135 17.61 3.91 18.64
C LEU A 135 16.29 4.69 18.67
N ILE A 136 16.03 5.50 17.65
CA ILE A 136 14.80 6.28 17.51
C ILE A 136 14.04 5.69 16.33
N GLU A 137 12.78 5.34 16.55
CA GLU A 137 11.89 4.87 15.50
C GLU A 137 10.62 5.72 15.45
N GLY A 138 10.13 5.97 14.24
CA GLY A 138 8.96 6.80 14.03
C GLY A 138 8.80 7.21 12.58
N ILE A 139 7.62 7.69 12.21
CA ILE A 139 7.38 8.18 10.84
C ILE A 139 8.28 9.39 10.49
N TYR A 140 8.63 10.21 11.49
CA TYR A 140 9.48 11.39 11.37
C TYR A 140 10.89 11.20 11.97
N ALA A 141 11.38 9.96 12.14
CA ALA A 141 12.65 9.72 12.82
C ALA A 141 13.90 10.22 12.07
N LEU A 142 13.74 10.70 10.83
CA LEU A 142 14.79 11.31 10.02
C LEU A 142 14.56 12.82 9.75
N HIS A 143 13.56 13.41 10.42
CA HIS A 143 13.14 14.80 10.26
C HIS A 143 14.26 15.78 10.59
N GLU A 144 14.26 16.94 9.92
CA GLU A 144 15.30 17.96 10.04
C GLU A 144 15.55 18.41 11.47
N GLU A 145 14.47 18.49 12.25
CA GLU A 145 14.47 18.81 13.68
C GLU A 145 15.27 17.86 14.57
N ILE A 146 15.70 16.68 14.12
CA ILE A 146 16.61 15.80 14.89
C ILE A 146 17.78 15.27 14.05
N ARG A 147 17.82 15.58 12.75
CA ARG A 147 18.71 14.96 11.76
C ARG A 147 20.19 15.21 12.06
N ASP A 148 20.51 16.36 12.63
CA ASP A 148 21.86 16.76 13.08
C ASP A 148 22.37 15.89 14.24
N LEU A 149 21.47 15.30 15.03
CA LEU A 149 21.81 14.41 16.14
C LEU A 149 22.08 12.97 15.69
N LEU A 150 21.68 12.59 14.47
CA LEU A 150 21.74 11.20 13.98
C LEU A 150 23.11 10.84 13.38
N ASP A 151 23.71 9.78 13.92
CA ASP A 151 24.94 9.16 13.41
C ASP A 151 24.67 8.21 12.24
N LEU A 152 23.49 7.59 12.19
CA LEU A 152 23.05 6.71 11.11
C LEU A 152 21.55 6.86 10.87
N ARG A 153 21.16 6.91 9.59
CA ARG A 153 19.78 7.03 9.15
C ARG A 153 19.41 5.81 8.32
N ILE A 154 18.38 5.11 8.77
CA ILE A 154 17.85 3.91 8.12
C ILE A 154 16.43 4.24 7.69
N SER A 155 16.13 4.07 6.40
CA SER A 155 14.76 4.14 5.91
C SER A 155 14.23 2.75 5.60
N ILE A 156 12.95 2.53 5.92
CA ILE A 156 12.21 1.33 5.54
C ILE A 156 10.96 1.73 4.76
N SER A 157 10.73 1.07 3.64
CA SER A 157 9.55 1.27 2.79
C SER A 157 8.97 -0.08 2.37
N GLY A 158 7.67 -0.30 2.47
CA GLY A 158 6.99 -1.48 1.94
C GLY A 158 6.39 -1.28 0.55
N GLY A 159 6.45 -0.05 0.04
CA GLY A 159 5.62 0.42 -1.06
C GLY A 159 4.42 1.17 -0.49
N VAL A 160 4.17 2.38 -0.99
CA VAL A 160 3.23 3.33 -0.35
C VAL A 160 1.84 2.71 -0.16
N HIS A 161 1.41 1.85 -1.09
CA HIS A 161 0.12 1.15 -1.05
C HIS A 161 0.04 0.06 0.02
N PHE A 162 1.09 -0.74 0.19
CA PHE A 162 1.08 -1.80 1.20
C PHE A 162 1.16 -1.23 2.61
N ASP A 163 1.88 -0.12 2.77
CA ASP A 163 1.99 0.61 4.03
C ASP A 163 0.64 1.29 4.39
N LEU A 164 -0.09 1.79 3.39
CA LEU A 164 -1.49 2.26 3.47
C LEU A 164 -2.44 1.19 4.04
N ILE A 165 -2.43 0.00 3.42
CA ILE A 165 -3.34 -1.11 3.76
C ILE A 165 -3.02 -1.65 5.16
N LYS A 166 -1.73 -1.80 5.48
CA LYS A 166 -1.29 -2.22 6.82
C LYS A 166 -1.76 -1.26 7.90
N ARG A 167 -1.75 0.05 7.62
CA ARG A 167 -2.30 1.04 8.53
C ARG A 167 -3.80 0.87 8.71
N ILE A 168 -4.57 0.71 7.62
CA ILE A 168 -6.03 0.47 7.71
C ILE A 168 -6.32 -0.72 8.62
N PHE A 169 -5.70 -1.88 8.38
CA PHE A 169 -5.90 -3.07 9.20
C PHE A 169 -5.48 -2.87 10.67
N ARG A 170 -4.35 -2.20 10.90
CA ARG A 170 -3.88 -1.92 12.25
C ARG A 170 -4.80 -0.96 12.98
N ASP A 171 -5.26 0.09 12.33
CA ASP A 171 -6.09 1.12 12.94
C ASP A 171 -7.50 0.54 13.20
N VAL A 172 -8.11 -0.18 12.24
CA VAL A 172 -9.33 -0.99 12.45
C VAL A 172 -9.19 -1.92 13.67
N SER A 173 -8.05 -2.61 13.82
CA SER A 173 -7.82 -3.51 14.96
C SER A 173 -7.64 -2.78 16.31
N ARG A 174 -7.17 -1.52 16.30
CA ARG A 174 -6.82 -0.76 17.50
C ARG A 174 -7.94 0.17 17.97
N THR A 175 -8.70 0.73 17.05
CA THR A 175 -9.70 1.78 17.33
C THR A 175 -11.14 1.30 17.10
N GLY A 176 -11.33 0.13 16.48
CA GLY A 176 -12.65 -0.39 16.11
C GLY A 176 -13.32 0.37 14.97
N GLN A 177 -12.60 1.29 14.31
CA GLN A 177 -13.09 2.06 13.16
C GLN A 177 -13.47 1.16 11.99
N GLN A 178 -14.44 1.63 11.19
CA GLN A 178 -14.83 0.91 9.98
C GLN A 178 -13.77 1.11 8.88
N PRO A 179 -13.41 0.07 8.11
CA PRO A 179 -12.35 0.15 7.10
C PRO A 179 -12.51 1.27 6.05
N HIS A 180 -13.74 1.69 5.76
CA HIS A 180 -14.03 2.75 4.79
C HIS A 180 -13.68 4.15 5.32
N GLU A 181 -13.92 4.42 6.61
CA GLU A 181 -13.59 5.68 7.26
C GLU A 181 -12.06 5.85 7.35
N SER A 182 -11.35 4.79 7.72
CA SER A 182 -9.89 4.78 7.77
C SER A 182 -9.27 5.03 6.38
N LEU A 183 -9.83 4.47 5.30
CA LEU A 183 -9.28 4.62 3.95
C LEU A 183 -9.46 6.04 3.38
N GLN A 184 -10.58 6.71 3.69
CA GLN A 184 -10.80 8.10 3.31
C GLN A 184 -9.83 9.04 4.03
N GLN A 185 -9.71 8.92 5.37
CA GLN A 185 -8.71 9.67 6.16
C GLN A 185 -7.29 9.47 5.62
N ILE A 186 -6.99 8.26 5.16
CA ILE A 186 -5.65 7.94 4.67
C ILE A 186 -5.37 8.55 3.29
N THR A 187 -6.36 8.64 2.41
CA THR A 187 -6.18 9.22 1.08
C THR A 187 -6.14 10.75 1.16
N ASP A 188 -7.03 11.36 1.93
CA ASP A 188 -7.21 12.81 1.95
C ASP A 188 -6.19 13.52 2.88
N THR A 189 -5.67 12.81 3.89
CA THR A 189 -4.80 13.41 4.92
C THR A 189 -3.41 12.77 4.97
N VAL A 190 -3.32 11.45 5.09
CA VAL A 190 -2.05 10.74 5.36
C VAL A 190 -1.09 10.76 4.17
N TYR A 191 -1.60 10.56 2.94
CA TYR A 191 -0.75 10.49 1.76
C TYR A 191 -0.12 11.85 1.37
N PRO A 192 -0.86 12.99 1.35
CA PRO A 192 -0.26 14.31 1.17
C PRO A 192 0.86 14.59 2.18
N MET A 193 0.62 14.28 3.46
CA MET A 193 1.60 14.45 4.53
C MET A 193 2.84 13.58 4.33
N TYR A 194 2.64 12.32 3.92
CA TYR A 194 3.75 11.43 3.56
C TYR A 194 4.60 12.01 2.43
N LYS A 195 3.99 12.46 1.33
CA LYS A 195 4.70 13.02 0.18
C LYS A 195 5.43 14.32 0.53
N ALA A 196 4.82 15.18 1.33
CA ALA A 196 5.38 16.48 1.67
C ALA A 196 6.53 16.38 2.68
N PHE A 197 6.40 15.55 3.72
CA PHE A 197 7.29 15.60 4.88
C PHE A 197 8.06 14.30 5.16
N ILE A 198 7.53 13.14 4.80
CA ILE A 198 8.17 11.85 5.13
C ILE A 198 9.07 11.38 3.98
N GLU A 199 8.54 11.33 2.75
CA GLU A 199 9.27 10.81 1.58
C GLU A 199 10.61 11.50 1.33
N PRO A 200 10.73 12.85 1.40
CA PRO A 200 12.01 13.54 1.23
C PRO A 200 13.07 13.09 2.23
N ASP A 201 12.69 12.89 3.50
CA ASP A 201 13.59 12.46 4.57
C ASP A 201 14.10 11.03 4.37
N LEU A 202 13.22 10.12 3.92
CA LEU A 202 13.60 8.73 3.64
C LEU A 202 14.66 8.63 2.53
N GLN A 203 14.71 9.61 1.62
CA GLN A 203 15.71 9.64 0.56
C GLN A 203 17.11 9.98 1.06
N LEU A 204 17.22 10.64 2.23
CA LEU A 204 18.49 11.03 2.85
C LEU A 204 19.15 9.89 3.66
N ALA A 205 18.46 8.76 3.82
CA ALA A 205 18.98 7.62 4.56
C ALA A 205 20.21 6.96 3.92
N GLU A 206 21.18 6.55 4.73
CA GLU A 206 22.37 5.81 4.27
C GLU A 206 22.04 4.33 3.98
N ILE A 207 21.10 3.74 4.72
CA ILE A 207 20.60 2.37 4.49
C ILE A 207 19.12 2.45 4.12
N LYS A 208 18.79 1.98 2.92
CA LYS A 208 17.41 1.96 2.40
C LYS A 208 16.92 0.51 2.32
N ILE A 209 15.91 0.18 3.12
CA ILE A 209 15.34 -1.16 3.24
C ILE A 209 13.97 -1.19 2.57
N VAL A 210 13.75 -2.19 1.73
CA VAL A 210 12.45 -2.51 1.16
C VAL A 210 11.89 -3.72 1.86
N ASN A 211 10.76 -3.52 2.52
CA ASN A 211 10.02 -4.57 3.17
C ASN A 211 8.85 -5.02 2.30
N LYS A 212 9.11 -5.97 1.39
CA LYS A 212 8.08 -6.59 0.55
C LYS A 212 7.10 -7.48 1.33
N PHE A 213 7.10 -7.43 2.66
CA PHE A 213 6.19 -8.22 3.48
C PHE A 213 4.75 -8.00 3.04
N ASN A 214 4.16 -9.07 2.51
CA ASN A 214 2.78 -9.12 2.09
C ASN A 214 1.90 -9.17 3.36
N PRO A 215 1.09 -8.13 3.67
CA PRO A 215 0.20 -8.15 4.82
C PRO A 215 -0.87 -9.25 4.74
N PHE A 216 -1.09 -9.83 3.55
CA PHE A 216 -2.03 -10.90 3.28
C PHE A 216 -1.47 -12.29 3.60
N SER A 217 -0.16 -12.45 3.89
CA SER A 217 0.54 -13.74 4.03
C SER A 217 0.17 -14.57 5.27
N GLY A 218 -0.98 -14.28 5.89
CA GLY A 218 -1.54 -15.04 7.01
C GLY A 218 -2.99 -14.69 7.33
N LEU A 219 -3.67 -13.88 6.50
CA LEU A 219 -5.01 -13.36 6.79
C LEU A 219 -6.12 -13.89 5.87
N LEU A 220 -5.81 -14.66 4.81
CA LEU A 220 -6.81 -15.00 3.79
C LEU A 220 -6.70 -16.44 3.30
N ASN A 221 -7.86 -17.09 3.20
CA ASN A 221 -8.03 -18.30 2.39
C ASN A 221 -7.82 -17.90 0.92
N PRO A 222 -6.74 -18.34 0.25
CA PRO A 222 -6.48 -17.96 -1.12
C PRO A 222 -7.60 -18.49 -2.03
N ILE A 223 -7.95 -17.72 -3.05
CA ILE A 223 -8.90 -18.17 -4.06
C ILE A 223 -8.11 -18.72 -5.24
N TYR A 224 -8.34 -19.98 -5.55
CA TYR A 224 -7.82 -20.67 -6.72
C TYR A 224 -8.70 -20.35 -7.92
N ILE A 225 -8.11 -19.86 -8.99
CA ILE A 225 -8.83 -19.44 -10.20
C ILE A 225 -8.27 -20.20 -11.41
N LEU A 226 -9.13 -20.94 -12.10
CA LEU A 226 -8.89 -21.41 -13.47
C LEU A 226 -9.60 -20.47 -14.43
N LYS A 227 -8.94 -20.12 -15.54
CA LYS A 227 -9.50 -19.26 -16.57
C LYS A 227 -9.25 -19.85 -17.94
N SER A 228 -10.27 -19.91 -18.79
CA SER A 228 -10.15 -20.30 -20.20
C SER A 228 -11.04 -19.42 -21.09
N VAL A 229 -10.89 -19.52 -22.40
CA VAL A 229 -11.82 -18.92 -23.37
C VAL A 229 -13.13 -19.71 -23.40
N LYS A 230 -14.28 -19.03 -23.54
CA LYS A 230 -15.62 -19.66 -23.46
C LYS A 230 -15.95 -20.69 -24.55
N ALA A 231 -15.20 -20.75 -25.65
CA ALA A 231 -15.63 -21.33 -26.93
C ALA A 231 -16.23 -22.76 -26.89
N ALA A 232 -15.98 -23.57 -25.84
CA ALA A 232 -16.50 -24.94 -25.71
C ALA A 232 -17.45 -25.18 -24.52
N VAL A 233 -17.70 -24.19 -23.63
CA VAL A 233 -18.45 -24.41 -22.38
C VAL A 233 -19.84 -23.78 -22.41
N THR A 234 -20.87 -24.59 -22.23
CA THR A 234 -22.29 -24.15 -22.19
C THR A 234 -22.80 -23.95 -20.75
N GLN A 235 -23.92 -23.23 -20.62
CA GLN A 235 -24.55 -23.01 -19.31
C GLN A 235 -25.07 -24.33 -18.70
N GLU A 236 -25.57 -25.25 -19.52
CA GLU A 236 -26.06 -26.55 -19.10
C GLU A 236 -24.94 -27.39 -18.50
N GLN A 237 -23.75 -27.37 -19.10
CA GLN A 237 -22.57 -28.04 -18.56
C GLN A 237 -22.16 -27.45 -17.22
N VAL A 238 -22.20 -26.11 -17.07
CA VAL A 238 -21.92 -25.45 -15.77
C VAL A 238 -22.90 -25.90 -14.69
N LEU A 239 -24.19 -25.94 -15.00
CA LEU A 239 -25.21 -26.39 -14.05
C LEU A 239 -25.07 -27.88 -13.68
N ALA A 240 -24.54 -28.71 -14.58
CA ALA A 240 -24.27 -30.13 -14.31
C ALA A 240 -23.05 -30.35 -13.41
N VAL A 241 -22.09 -29.41 -13.39
CA VAL A 241 -20.88 -29.48 -12.58
C VAL A 241 -21.10 -29.02 -11.13
N LEU A 242 -22.01 -28.07 -10.93
CA LEU A 242 -22.28 -27.46 -9.63
C LEU A 242 -23.19 -28.31 -8.75
N ASN A 243 -22.91 -28.30 -7.44
CA ASN A 243 -23.79 -28.93 -6.47
C ASN A 243 -25.08 -28.11 -6.30
N LYS A 244 -26.19 -28.77 -5.96
CA LYS A 244 -27.44 -28.08 -5.69
C LYS A 244 -27.53 -27.72 -4.20
N PRO A 245 -28.08 -26.55 -3.83
CA PRO A 245 -28.70 -25.54 -4.71
C PRO A 245 -27.68 -24.64 -5.42
N VAL A 246 -28.00 -24.24 -6.65
CA VAL A 246 -27.20 -23.30 -7.45
C VAL A 246 -27.86 -21.94 -7.47
N THR A 247 -27.10 -20.88 -7.18
CA THR A 247 -27.53 -19.49 -7.39
C THR A 247 -26.95 -18.96 -8.70
N GLN A 248 -27.79 -18.36 -9.53
CA GLN A 248 -27.38 -17.66 -10.74
C GLN A 248 -27.62 -16.15 -10.59
N THR A 249 -26.61 -15.34 -10.90
CA THR A 249 -26.72 -13.88 -10.93
C THR A 249 -26.04 -13.30 -12.16
N VAL A 250 -26.46 -12.09 -12.57
CA VAL A 250 -25.77 -11.29 -13.57
C VAL A 250 -25.30 -10.02 -12.91
N ALA A 251 -24.05 -9.63 -13.17
CA ALA A 251 -23.45 -8.42 -12.61
C ALA A 251 -22.66 -7.67 -13.68
N GLN A 252 -22.61 -6.34 -13.54
CA GLN A 252 -21.77 -5.46 -14.36
C GLN A 252 -20.67 -4.86 -13.49
N TYR A 253 -19.44 -4.91 -14.00
CA TYR A 253 -18.26 -4.42 -13.31
C TYR A 253 -17.50 -3.44 -14.19
N TYR A 254 -17.10 -2.32 -13.59
CA TYR A 254 -16.18 -1.36 -14.19
C TYR A 254 -14.91 -1.38 -13.35
N ASP A 255 -13.85 -1.98 -13.89
CA ASP A 255 -12.56 -2.12 -13.22
C ASP A 255 -11.59 -1.05 -13.72
N ILE A 256 -11.35 -0.04 -12.89
CA ILE A 256 -10.47 1.08 -13.13
C ILE A 256 -9.11 0.78 -12.52
N TYR A 257 -8.07 0.81 -13.35
CA TYR A 257 -6.70 0.54 -12.93
C TYR A 257 -5.89 1.82 -12.86
N LEU A 258 -5.24 2.05 -11.72
CA LEU A 258 -4.47 3.25 -11.41
C LEU A 258 -3.00 2.89 -11.12
N ILE A 259 -2.08 3.67 -11.69
CA ILE A 259 -0.65 3.62 -11.37
C ILE A 259 -0.32 4.73 -10.37
N PRO A 260 0.45 4.43 -9.31
CA PRO A 260 0.91 5.43 -8.36
C PRO A 260 1.88 6.46 -8.95
N PRO A 261 1.93 7.70 -8.43
CA PRO A 261 2.90 8.69 -8.88
C PRO A 261 4.34 8.24 -8.61
N GLY A 262 5.22 8.43 -9.60
CA GLY A 262 6.64 8.12 -9.51
C GLY A 262 7.02 6.65 -9.78
N VAL A 263 6.07 5.81 -10.18
CA VAL A 263 6.33 4.45 -10.65
C VAL A 263 6.40 4.47 -12.19
N THR A 264 7.60 4.29 -12.74
CA THR A 264 7.86 4.41 -14.20
C THR A 264 7.96 3.06 -14.92
N GLU A 265 8.26 1.97 -14.20
CA GLU A 265 8.34 0.62 -14.74
C GLU A 265 7.49 -0.31 -13.87
N THR A 266 6.34 -0.74 -14.38
CA THR A 266 5.41 -1.57 -13.61
C THR A 266 5.39 -3.00 -14.11
N SER A 267 5.65 -3.93 -13.19
CA SER A 267 4.94 -5.20 -13.22
C SER A 267 3.47 -4.94 -12.87
N SER A 268 2.51 -5.71 -13.39
CA SER A 268 1.07 -5.51 -13.15
C SER A 268 0.64 -5.60 -11.68
N TYR A 269 1.57 -5.97 -10.78
CA TYR A 269 1.38 -6.13 -9.34
C TYR A 269 1.35 -4.81 -8.56
N ASP A 270 1.80 -3.70 -9.16
CA ASP A 270 1.88 -2.39 -8.50
C ASP A 270 0.62 -1.52 -8.73
N TRP A 271 -0.38 -2.04 -9.44
CA TRP A 271 -1.57 -1.29 -9.87
C TRP A 271 -2.69 -1.39 -8.83
N ILE A 272 -3.35 -0.26 -8.55
CA ILE A 272 -4.58 -0.25 -7.75
C ILE A 272 -5.76 -0.51 -8.67
N ARG A 273 -6.62 -1.47 -8.30
CA ARG A 273 -7.90 -1.71 -8.97
C ARG A 273 -9.04 -1.13 -8.14
N VAL A 274 -9.75 -0.17 -8.71
CA VAL A 274 -11.03 0.34 -8.19
C VAL A 274 -12.14 -0.26 -9.03
N ARG A 275 -13.04 -1.00 -8.41
CA ARG A 275 -14.19 -1.64 -9.04
C ARG A 275 -15.48 -0.89 -8.69
N ASN A 276 -16.27 -0.53 -9.69
CA ASN A 276 -17.68 -0.19 -9.51
C ASN A 276 -18.55 -1.39 -9.89
N SER A 277 -19.49 -1.76 -9.01
CA SER A 277 -20.59 -2.70 -9.29
C SER A 277 -21.87 -2.08 -8.75
N ASP A 278 -22.83 -1.79 -9.63
CA ASP A 278 -24.14 -1.23 -9.26
C ASP A 278 -24.05 0.03 -8.36
N GLY A 279 -23.09 0.91 -8.65
CA GLY A 279 -22.86 2.15 -7.89
C GLY A 279 -22.02 1.97 -6.62
N ILE A 280 -21.72 0.74 -6.23
CA ILE A 280 -20.84 0.43 -5.11
C ILE A 280 -19.40 0.40 -5.61
N TYR A 281 -18.58 1.34 -5.14
CA TYR A 281 -17.15 1.36 -5.40
C TYR A 281 -16.43 0.49 -4.38
N SER A 282 -15.45 -0.28 -4.84
CA SER A 282 -14.58 -1.08 -4.00
C SER A 282 -13.14 -1.02 -4.47
N ILE A 283 -12.19 -0.97 -3.55
CA ILE A 283 -10.77 -1.08 -3.86
C ILE A 283 -10.32 -2.50 -3.57
N MET A 284 -9.76 -3.15 -4.59
CA MET A 284 -9.26 -4.51 -4.51
C MET A 284 -7.74 -4.50 -4.40
N PHE A 285 -7.25 -5.18 -3.37
CA PHE A 285 -5.84 -5.48 -3.21
C PHE A 285 -5.64 -6.97 -3.31
N SER A 286 -4.78 -7.41 -4.23
CA SER A 286 -4.50 -8.83 -4.46
C SER A 286 -3.06 -9.04 -4.88
N GLU A 287 -2.44 -10.10 -4.39
CA GLU A 287 -1.24 -10.68 -5.01
C GLU A 287 -1.67 -11.89 -5.83
N GLU A 288 -1.10 -12.07 -7.03
CA GLU A 288 -1.42 -13.21 -7.88
C GLU A 288 -0.19 -14.12 -8.01
N ILE A 289 -0.33 -15.35 -7.51
CA ILE A 289 0.67 -16.41 -7.65
C ILE A 289 0.22 -17.32 -8.78
N LYS A 290 1.12 -17.66 -9.69
CA LYS A 290 0.83 -18.46 -10.89
C LYS A 290 1.49 -19.82 -10.75
N GLU A 291 0.69 -20.86 -10.56
CA GLU A 291 1.22 -22.21 -10.32
C GLU A 291 0.23 -23.26 -10.85
N SER A 292 0.76 -24.28 -11.53
CA SER A 292 -0.01 -25.47 -11.95
C SER A 292 -1.34 -25.16 -12.68
N GLY A 293 -1.34 -24.19 -13.59
CA GLY A 293 -2.54 -23.76 -14.34
C GLY A 293 -3.45 -22.78 -13.58
N PHE A 294 -3.25 -22.57 -12.29
CA PHE A 294 -4.00 -21.64 -11.47
C PHE A 294 -3.45 -20.22 -11.49
N ILE A 295 -4.36 -19.28 -11.26
CA ILE A 295 -4.07 -18.00 -10.62
C ILE A 295 -4.55 -18.14 -9.16
N ILE A 296 -3.63 -18.07 -8.21
CA ILE A 296 -3.90 -18.14 -6.77
C ILE A 296 -3.90 -16.69 -6.26
N SER A 297 -5.04 -16.24 -5.73
CA SER A 297 -5.25 -14.83 -5.40
C SER A 297 -5.70 -14.64 -3.94
N PRO A 298 -4.76 -14.43 -3.00
CA PRO A 298 -5.07 -13.79 -1.73
C PRO A 298 -5.50 -12.35 -2.00
N ARG A 299 -6.74 -11.99 -1.62
CA ARG A 299 -7.29 -10.65 -1.85
C ARG A 299 -8.17 -10.09 -0.73
N VAL A 300 -8.18 -8.77 -0.62
CA VAL A 300 -9.10 -7.99 0.22
C VAL A 300 -9.79 -6.95 -0.63
N ASP A 301 -11.10 -6.80 -0.41
CA ASP A 301 -11.93 -5.78 -1.04
C ASP A 301 -12.48 -4.83 0.03
N PHE A 302 -12.36 -3.52 -0.19
CA PHE A 302 -12.94 -2.50 0.69
C PHE A 302 -13.98 -1.71 -0.07
N ILE A 303 -15.21 -1.61 0.44
CA ILE A 303 -16.20 -0.66 -0.11
C ILE A 303 -15.72 0.76 0.20
N VAL A 304 -15.77 1.64 -0.80
CA VAL A 304 -15.32 3.03 -0.71
C VAL A 304 -16.38 4.01 -1.19
N GLY A 305 -16.30 5.24 -0.69
CA GLY A 305 -17.12 6.35 -1.16
C GLY A 305 -16.78 6.76 -2.59
N VAL A 306 -17.75 7.36 -3.28
CA VAL A 306 -17.64 7.77 -4.69
C VAL A 306 -16.50 8.77 -4.93
N ASN A 307 -16.18 9.61 -3.94
CA ASN A 307 -15.17 10.66 -4.04
C ASN A 307 -13.73 10.13 -4.02
N MET A 308 -13.50 8.86 -3.62
CA MET A 308 -12.16 8.28 -3.48
C MET A 308 -11.37 8.26 -4.80
N LEU A 309 -12.04 8.03 -5.93
CA LEU A 309 -11.36 8.06 -7.23
C LEU A 309 -10.81 9.45 -7.53
N GLY A 310 -11.58 10.50 -7.21
CA GLY A 310 -11.13 11.90 -7.34
C GLY A 310 -9.96 12.24 -6.41
N GLY A 311 -9.98 11.70 -5.18
CA GLY A 311 -8.87 11.80 -4.22
C GLY A 311 -7.59 11.18 -4.80
N LEU A 312 -7.64 9.92 -5.24
CA LEU A 312 -6.49 9.24 -5.84
C LEU A 312 -5.91 9.99 -7.04
N MET A 313 -6.76 10.50 -7.94
CA MET A 313 -6.30 11.29 -9.08
C MET A 313 -5.61 12.59 -8.65
N SER A 314 -6.13 13.28 -7.63
CA SER A 314 -5.52 14.50 -7.07
C SER A 314 -4.16 14.24 -6.43
N LEU A 315 -3.93 13.02 -5.91
CA LEU A 315 -2.64 12.58 -5.38
C LEU A 315 -1.63 12.22 -6.46
N GLY A 316 -1.96 12.37 -7.74
CA GLY A 316 -1.09 12.06 -8.87
C GLY A 316 -1.13 10.60 -9.31
N TYR A 317 -2.10 9.81 -8.84
CA TYR A 317 -2.35 8.51 -9.45
C TYR A 317 -2.85 8.70 -10.87
N GLN A 318 -2.33 7.90 -11.78
CA GLN A 318 -2.68 7.95 -13.18
C GLN A 318 -3.58 6.77 -13.51
N MET A 319 -4.79 7.06 -13.97
CA MET A 319 -5.65 6.03 -14.54
C MET A 319 -5.06 5.56 -15.87
N VAL A 320 -4.86 4.25 -16.01
CA VAL A 320 -4.16 3.66 -17.17
C VAL A 320 -4.99 2.66 -17.94
N ALA A 321 -6.04 2.11 -17.34
CA ALA A 321 -6.98 1.24 -18.03
C ALA A 321 -8.34 1.25 -17.31
N ILE A 322 -9.41 1.12 -18.09
CA ILE A 322 -10.73 0.76 -17.60
C ILE A 322 -11.10 -0.52 -18.33
N ILE A 323 -11.61 -1.51 -17.59
CA ILE A 323 -12.10 -2.76 -18.14
C ILE A 323 -13.58 -2.93 -17.78
N HIS A 324 -14.43 -3.00 -18.80
CA HIS A 324 -15.86 -3.26 -18.68
C HIS A 324 -16.10 -4.76 -18.75
N ARG A 325 -16.76 -5.29 -17.71
CA ARG A 325 -17.03 -6.73 -17.59
C ARG A 325 -18.48 -7.00 -17.21
N LYS A 326 -19.18 -7.73 -18.07
CA LYS A 326 -20.47 -8.35 -17.75
C LYS A 326 -20.24 -9.81 -17.35
N SER A 327 -20.65 -10.18 -16.16
CA SER A 327 -20.47 -11.53 -15.62
C SER A 327 -21.81 -12.23 -15.41
N THR A 328 -21.97 -13.41 -16.00
CA THR A 328 -23.01 -14.39 -15.59
C THR A 328 -22.37 -15.37 -14.62
N ILE A 329 -22.86 -15.41 -13.39
CA ILE A 329 -22.20 -16.06 -12.26
C ILE A 329 -23.09 -17.18 -11.72
N PHE A 330 -22.53 -18.37 -11.54
CA PHE A 330 -23.16 -19.54 -10.95
C PHE A 330 -22.39 -19.94 -9.69
N LYS A 331 -23.08 -20.20 -8.57
CA LYS A 331 -22.47 -20.55 -7.28
C LYS A 331 -23.20 -21.70 -6.62
N ASP A 332 -22.47 -22.64 -6.04
CA ASP A 332 -23.01 -23.75 -5.23
C ASP A 332 -22.57 -23.74 -3.76
N GLY A 333 -22.02 -22.61 -3.31
CA GLY A 333 -21.44 -22.46 -1.97
C GLY A 333 -20.01 -22.98 -1.82
N LYS A 334 -19.52 -23.82 -2.74
CA LYS A 334 -18.16 -24.37 -2.73
C LYS A 334 -17.27 -23.73 -3.80
N ILE A 335 -17.80 -23.60 -5.01
CA ILE A 335 -17.13 -22.99 -6.15
C ILE A 335 -18.04 -21.97 -6.85
N ILE A 336 -17.40 -21.09 -7.62
CA ILE A 336 -18.05 -20.09 -8.44
C ILE A 336 -17.59 -20.30 -9.88
N ILE A 337 -18.52 -20.50 -10.79
CA ILE A 337 -18.25 -20.52 -12.23
C ILE A 337 -18.85 -19.28 -12.85
N SER A 338 -18.10 -18.53 -13.64
CA SER A 338 -18.59 -17.32 -14.29
C SER A 338 -18.22 -17.25 -15.77
N PHE A 339 -19.18 -16.85 -16.59
CA PHE A 339 -18.92 -16.34 -17.94
C PHE A 339 -18.68 -14.84 -17.85
N ASP A 340 -17.46 -14.42 -18.14
CA ASP A 340 -17.05 -13.02 -18.09
C ASP A 340 -16.88 -12.50 -19.52
N GLU A 341 -17.78 -11.63 -19.95
CA GLU A 341 -17.72 -10.90 -21.21
C GLU A 341 -16.95 -9.59 -20.97
N LEU A 342 -15.78 -9.44 -21.59
CA LEU A 342 -14.94 -8.24 -21.48
C LEU A 342 -14.99 -7.44 -22.78
N GLU A 343 -15.47 -6.20 -22.70
CA GLU A 343 -15.69 -5.35 -23.89
C GLU A 343 -14.38 -4.99 -24.57
N GLU A 344 -13.36 -4.55 -23.82
CA GLU A 344 -12.06 -4.14 -24.37
C GLU A 344 -11.30 -5.29 -24.99
N LEU A 345 -11.52 -6.51 -24.50
CA LEU A 345 -10.92 -7.71 -25.07
C LEU A 345 -11.74 -8.25 -26.25
N GLY A 346 -13.03 -7.93 -26.34
CA GLY A 346 -13.94 -8.48 -27.34
C GLY A 346 -14.07 -10.01 -27.20
N GLN A 347 -13.91 -10.51 -25.98
CA GLN A 347 -13.73 -11.94 -25.71
C GLN A 347 -14.49 -12.32 -24.44
N THR A 348 -15.15 -13.48 -24.49
CA THR A 348 -15.75 -14.10 -23.30
C THR A 348 -14.83 -15.16 -22.72
N PHE A 349 -14.67 -15.13 -21.41
CA PHE A 349 -13.88 -16.09 -20.63
C PHE A 349 -14.78 -16.90 -19.70
N VAL A 350 -14.36 -18.12 -19.41
CA VAL A 350 -14.89 -18.92 -18.31
C VAL A 350 -13.90 -18.82 -17.16
N GLN A 351 -14.37 -18.49 -15.97
CA GLN A 351 -13.58 -18.59 -14.75
C GLN A 351 -14.22 -19.56 -13.77
N ILE A 352 -13.41 -20.40 -13.15
CA ILE A 352 -13.78 -21.28 -12.04
C ILE A 352 -12.99 -20.81 -10.82
N LYS A 353 -13.67 -20.51 -9.72
CA LYS A 353 -13.08 -19.98 -8.49
C LYS A 353 -13.49 -20.81 -7.30
N GLY A 354 -12.59 -21.01 -6.35
CA GLY A 354 -12.90 -21.67 -5.08
C GLY A 354 -11.76 -21.55 -4.08
N PHE A 355 -12.01 -21.93 -2.84
CA PHE A 355 -11.00 -21.94 -1.77
C PHE A 355 -10.22 -23.26 -1.70
N ASP A 356 -10.66 -24.28 -2.44
CA ASP A 356 -10.00 -25.59 -2.53
C ASP A 356 -9.57 -25.87 -3.98
N ALA A 357 -8.27 -26.03 -4.18
CA ALA A 357 -7.67 -26.22 -5.50
C ALA A 357 -8.23 -27.47 -6.20
N ASN A 358 -8.41 -28.57 -5.46
CA ASN A 358 -8.89 -29.85 -6.01
C ASN A 358 -10.30 -29.71 -6.58
N SER A 359 -11.18 -29.05 -5.84
CA SER A 359 -12.57 -28.81 -6.28
C SER A 359 -12.63 -27.94 -7.53
N VAL A 360 -11.76 -26.93 -7.63
CA VAL A 360 -11.68 -26.07 -8.83
C VAL A 360 -11.13 -26.86 -10.03
N GLN A 361 -10.12 -27.70 -9.82
CA GLN A 361 -9.55 -28.55 -10.88
C GLN A 361 -10.53 -29.63 -11.36
N GLU A 362 -11.26 -30.25 -10.44
CA GLU A 362 -12.30 -31.24 -10.77
C GLU A 362 -13.41 -30.61 -11.61
N ALA A 363 -13.86 -29.40 -11.25
CA ALA A 363 -14.82 -28.65 -12.05
C ALA A 363 -14.28 -28.32 -13.45
N GLY A 364 -13.02 -27.91 -13.56
CA GLY A 364 -12.36 -27.69 -14.86
C GLY A 364 -12.37 -28.94 -15.74
N LYS A 365 -12.01 -30.10 -15.17
CA LYS A 365 -12.03 -31.39 -15.87
C LYS A 365 -13.44 -31.77 -16.33
N LYS A 366 -14.46 -31.60 -15.48
CA LYS A 366 -15.85 -31.91 -15.84
C LYS A 366 -16.41 -30.99 -16.93
N LEU A 367 -15.92 -29.75 -17.02
CA LEU A 367 -16.23 -28.82 -18.11
C LEU A 367 -15.42 -29.09 -19.39
N GLY A 368 -14.57 -30.13 -19.41
CA GLY A 368 -13.73 -30.46 -20.56
C GLY A 368 -12.57 -29.50 -20.78
N LEU A 369 -12.21 -28.68 -19.79
CA LEU A 369 -11.10 -27.73 -19.89
C LEU A 369 -9.76 -28.42 -19.61
N GLY A 370 -8.87 -28.43 -20.60
CA GLY A 370 -7.54 -29.04 -20.50
C GLY A 370 -6.51 -28.13 -19.83
N GLU A 371 -5.44 -28.71 -19.26
CA GLU A 371 -4.36 -27.94 -18.60
C GLU A 371 -3.67 -26.94 -19.55
N LYS A 372 -3.60 -27.26 -20.85
CA LYS A 372 -3.04 -26.39 -21.89
C LYS A 372 -3.97 -25.24 -22.30
N GLU A 373 -5.22 -25.27 -21.87
CA GLU A 373 -6.24 -24.26 -22.20
C GLU A 373 -6.35 -23.18 -21.12
N TYR A 374 -5.71 -23.39 -19.96
CA TYR A 374 -5.76 -22.42 -18.88
C TYR A 374 -4.87 -21.21 -19.12
N ILE A 375 -5.45 -20.04 -18.91
CA ILE A 375 -4.82 -18.73 -19.08
C ILE A 375 -4.42 -18.20 -17.71
N GLN A 376 -3.14 -18.31 -17.38
CA GLN A 376 -2.55 -17.79 -16.13
C GLN A 376 -2.16 -16.30 -16.23
N LYS A 377 -2.96 -15.51 -16.94
CA LYS A 377 -2.80 -14.05 -17.01
C LYS A 377 -4.01 -13.39 -16.38
N SER A 378 -3.87 -12.29 -15.66
CA SER A 378 -5.00 -11.48 -15.21
C SER A 378 -5.71 -10.83 -16.41
N TYR A 379 -6.89 -10.24 -16.20
CA TYR A 379 -7.54 -9.49 -17.28
C TYR A 379 -6.75 -8.26 -17.69
N ILE A 380 -6.06 -7.61 -16.76
CA ILE A 380 -5.26 -6.45 -17.10
C ILE A 380 -4.00 -6.83 -17.88
N GLU A 381 -3.37 -7.95 -17.57
CA GLU A 381 -2.26 -8.48 -18.37
C GLU A 381 -2.71 -8.78 -19.81
N LEU A 382 -3.88 -9.41 -19.98
CA LEU A 382 -4.45 -9.65 -21.32
C LEU A 382 -4.74 -8.34 -22.07
N TYR A 383 -5.27 -7.34 -21.37
CA TYR A 383 -5.53 -6.01 -21.95
C TYR A 383 -4.23 -5.35 -22.41
N GLN A 384 -3.20 -5.32 -21.55
CA GLN A 384 -1.88 -4.77 -21.88
C GLN A 384 -1.26 -5.47 -23.10
N GLU A 385 -1.39 -6.80 -23.20
CA GLU A 385 -0.88 -7.55 -24.35
C GLU A 385 -1.62 -7.21 -25.65
N LYS A 386 -2.94 -7.08 -25.59
CA LYS A 386 -3.74 -6.65 -26.75
C LYS A 386 -3.33 -5.25 -27.20
N TYR A 387 -3.13 -4.33 -26.24
CA TYR A 387 -2.76 -2.94 -26.52
C TYR A 387 -1.32 -2.77 -27.04
N LYS A 388 -0.37 -3.53 -26.49
CA LYS A 388 1.03 -3.56 -26.99
C LYS A 388 1.10 -4.06 -28.42
N LYS A 389 0.29 -5.08 -28.76
CA LYS A 389 0.21 -5.64 -30.12
C LYS A 389 -0.40 -4.65 -31.13
N SER A 390 -1.34 -3.80 -30.71
CA SER A 390 -1.96 -2.81 -31.61
C SER A 390 -1.10 -1.56 -31.82
N ASN A 391 -0.33 -1.13 -30.80
CA ASN A 391 0.33 0.19 -30.83
C ASN A 391 1.87 0.18 -30.69
N GLY A 392 2.54 -0.98 -30.63
CA GLY A 392 4.01 -1.07 -30.66
C GLY A 392 4.77 -0.50 -29.44
N GLN A 393 4.09 0.01 -28.41
CA GLN A 393 4.68 0.47 -27.14
C GLN A 393 3.79 0.12 -25.93
N SER A 394 4.41 -0.05 -24.75
CA SER A 394 3.71 -0.04 -23.45
C SER A 394 2.94 1.28 -23.27
N PRO A 395 1.84 1.31 -22.51
CA PRO A 395 1.07 2.54 -22.31
C PRO A 395 1.93 3.57 -21.55
N ALA A 396 2.45 4.56 -22.27
CA ALA A 396 3.11 5.72 -21.69
C ALA A 396 2.61 7.00 -22.38
N LEU A 397 1.97 7.84 -21.55
CA LEU A 397 1.96 9.30 -21.58
C LEU A 397 1.51 10.01 -22.86
N ASN A 398 0.22 10.38 -22.92
CA ASN A 398 -0.18 11.64 -23.55
C ASN A 398 -0.42 12.70 -22.45
N ASN A 399 0.60 13.53 -22.22
CA ASN A 399 0.50 14.80 -21.51
C ASN A 399 -0.35 15.79 -22.33
N THR A 400 -1.18 16.60 -21.69
CA THR A 400 -1.17 18.09 -21.72
C THR A 400 -2.48 18.64 -21.18
N LEU A 401 -2.46 19.28 -20.01
CA LEU A 401 -3.34 20.41 -19.69
C LEU A 401 -2.52 21.40 -18.86
N ASN A 402 -1.78 22.25 -19.58
CA ASN A 402 -1.00 23.35 -19.02
C ASN A 402 -1.92 24.41 -18.41
N SER A 403 -1.51 24.87 -17.24
CA SER A 403 -1.90 26.10 -16.59
C SER A 403 -1.40 27.32 -17.37
N SER A 404 -2.27 27.98 -18.13
CA SER A 404 -2.12 29.40 -18.48
C SER A 404 -3.40 29.94 -19.10
N ASN A 405 -3.76 31.17 -18.71
CA ASN A 405 -4.82 32.02 -19.25
C ASN A 405 -6.22 31.87 -18.65
N ILE A 406 -6.34 32.17 -17.34
CA ILE A 406 -7.54 32.85 -16.81
C ILE A 406 -7.37 34.34 -17.13
N SER A 407 -7.75 34.76 -18.33
CA SER A 407 -8.14 36.14 -18.69
C SER A 407 -8.44 36.19 -20.18
N ASN A 408 -9.69 35.87 -20.51
CA ASN A 408 -10.55 36.64 -21.40
C ASN A 408 -11.72 35.77 -21.83
N SER A 409 -12.91 36.22 -21.45
CA SER A 409 -14.19 35.77 -21.98
C SER A 409 -14.20 35.89 -23.50
N THR A 410 -14.41 34.78 -24.22
CA THR A 410 -15.54 34.54 -25.14
C THR A 410 -15.24 33.37 -26.10
N ASN A 411 -16.25 32.51 -26.26
CA ASN A 411 -16.55 31.65 -27.42
C ASN A 411 -15.50 30.64 -27.91
N ASN A 412 -15.63 29.39 -27.48
CA ASN A 412 -16.03 28.30 -28.38
C ASN A 412 -16.33 27.01 -27.59
N SER A 413 -17.62 26.71 -27.51
CA SER A 413 -18.21 25.44 -27.07
C SER A 413 -18.00 24.38 -28.15
N ASN A 414 -17.34 23.26 -27.84
CA ASN A 414 -17.72 21.91 -28.31
C ASN A 414 -16.78 20.78 -27.82
N ASN A 415 -15.54 21.05 -27.40
CA ASN A 415 -14.64 19.96 -26.94
C ASN A 415 -14.58 19.74 -25.42
N LYS A 416 -15.21 20.59 -24.60
CA LYS A 416 -15.34 20.36 -23.14
C LYS A 416 -16.55 19.50 -22.77
N GLN A 417 -17.54 19.41 -23.67
CA GLN A 417 -18.80 18.72 -23.37
C GLN A 417 -18.62 17.20 -23.36
N GLU A 418 -17.84 16.58 -24.25
CA GLU A 418 -17.73 15.12 -24.30
C GLU A 418 -17.01 14.50 -23.09
N SER A 419 -15.91 15.10 -22.61
CA SER A 419 -15.21 14.62 -21.42
C SER A 419 -15.95 14.94 -20.11
N SER A 420 -16.69 16.07 -20.05
CA SER A 420 -17.58 16.32 -18.91
C SER A 420 -18.82 15.43 -18.95
N LEU A 421 -19.31 15.06 -20.14
CA LEU A 421 -20.45 14.16 -20.33
C LEU A 421 -20.12 12.77 -19.81
N LEU A 422 -18.94 12.21 -20.11
CA LEU A 422 -18.52 10.90 -19.62
C LEU A 422 -18.34 10.84 -18.09
N LEU A 423 -17.80 11.88 -17.45
CA LEU A 423 -17.67 11.93 -15.99
C LEU A 423 -19.02 12.23 -15.30
N SER A 424 -19.84 13.12 -15.90
CA SER A 424 -21.13 13.53 -15.35
C SER A 424 -22.19 12.42 -15.43
N SER A 425 -22.15 11.58 -16.47
CA SER A 425 -23.01 10.39 -16.57
C SER A 425 -22.63 9.28 -15.59
N PHE A 426 -21.38 9.27 -15.10
CA PHE A 426 -20.86 8.27 -14.15
C PHE A 426 -21.15 8.60 -12.67
N LEU A 427 -21.38 9.88 -12.34
CA LEU A 427 -21.54 10.38 -10.97
C LEU A 427 -22.97 10.71 -10.57
N GLN A 428 -23.97 10.45 -11.42
CA GLN A 428 -25.36 10.69 -11.03
C GLN A 428 -25.86 9.60 -10.05
N PRO A 429 -26.34 9.97 -8.85
CA PRO A 429 -27.08 9.04 -8.01
C PRO A 429 -28.42 8.78 -8.69
N LYS A 430 -28.71 7.51 -9.04
CA LYS A 430 -30.08 7.13 -9.36
C LYS A 430 -30.87 7.21 -8.05
N LEU A 431 -31.89 8.08 -8.05
CA LEU A 431 -32.93 8.20 -7.02
C LEU A 431 -33.46 6.85 -6.55
#